data_AF-A0A524QM53-F1
#
_entry.id   AF-A0A524QM53-F1
#
_cell.length_a   1.000
_cell.length_b   1.000
_cell.length_c   1.000
_cell.angle_alpha   90.00
_cell.angle_beta   90.00
_cell.angle_gamma   90.00
#
_symmetry.space_group_name_H-M   'P 1'
#
loop_
_entity.id
_entity.type
_entity.pdbx_description
1 polymer ?
#
loop_
_entity_poly.entity_id
_entity_poly.type
_entity_poly.pdbx_seq_one_letter_code
_entity_poly.pdbx_strand_id
1 'polypeptide(L)'
;MRAWEFLGEHRSPPSMPITLRALHKLRLDAKRREASEQERQAIMQVMYADPSAEQEQLELERLRLELDQLRAETEATKSETEAKSAIALTKNAKSGLAAMERNQDHITKLAKNGLGRKMKA
;
A
#
# COMPACT_ATOMS: atom_id res chain seq x y z
N MET A 1 -80.78 -13.54 -47.53
CA MET A 1 -79.61 -13.88 -46.70
C MET A 1 -78.43 -14.15 -47.63
N ARG A 2 -77.36 -13.35 -47.58
CA ARG A 2 -76.19 -13.48 -48.47
C ARG A 2 -75.13 -14.34 -47.76
N ALA A 3 -74.50 -15.25 -48.50
CA ALA A 3 -73.56 -16.28 -48.02
C ALA A 3 -72.25 -15.80 -47.33
N TRP A 4 -72.15 -14.51 -47.01
CA TRP A 4 -70.97 -13.90 -46.40
C TRP A 4 -71.07 -13.81 -44.87
N GLU A 5 -72.23 -14.12 -44.30
CA GLU A 5 -72.49 -14.05 -42.85
C GLU A 5 -71.96 -15.27 -42.06
N PHE A 6 -71.35 -16.26 -42.72
CA PHE A 6 -70.86 -17.51 -42.09
C PHE A 6 -69.32 -17.65 -42.00
N LEU A 7 -68.55 -16.59 -42.25
CA LEU A 7 -67.09 -16.60 -42.11
C LEU A 7 -66.59 -16.03 -40.77
N GLY A 8 -67.45 -16.03 -39.75
CA GLY A 8 -67.23 -15.32 -38.50
C GLY A 8 -67.40 -16.17 -37.25
N GLU A 9 -66.87 -17.39 -37.20
CA GLU A 9 -66.82 -18.17 -35.95
C GLU A 9 -65.40 -18.68 -35.70
N HIS A 10 -64.74 -18.03 -34.73
CA HIS A 10 -63.64 -18.55 -33.90
C HIS A 10 -62.70 -19.58 -34.54
N ARG A 11 -61.84 -19.17 -35.46
CA ARG A 11 -60.55 -19.85 -35.61
C ARG A 11 -59.59 -19.29 -34.56
N SER A 12 -59.71 -19.78 -33.33
CA SER A 12 -58.53 -19.90 -32.47
C SER A 12 -57.41 -20.49 -33.33
N PRO A 13 -56.20 -19.90 -33.39
CA PRO A 13 -55.10 -20.59 -34.08
C PRO A 13 -55.03 -22.01 -33.50
N PRO A 14 -54.88 -23.06 -34.31
CA PRO A 14 -54.77 -24.40 -33.77
C PRO A 14 -53.63 -24.37 -32.76
N SER A 15 -53.93 -24.65 -31.49
CA SER A 15 -52.90 -24.85 -30.49
C SER A 15 -52.08 -26.02 -31.00
N MET A 16 -50.94 -25.72 -31.62
CA MET A 16 -50.12 -26.76 -32.22
C MET A 16 -49.76 -27.73 -31.09
N PRO A 17 -50.19 -29.00 -31.15
CA PRO A 17 -49.87 -29.94 -30.10
C PRO A 17 -48.36 -30.08 -30.03
N ILE A 18 -47.79 -30.04 -28.82
CA ILE A 18 -46.36 -30.17 -28.63
C ILE A 18 -45.94 -31.52 -29.23
N THR A 19 -45.19 -31.47 -30.32
CA THR A 19 -44.74 -32.69 -30.99
C THR A 19 -43.65 -33.36 -30.17
N LEU A 20 -43.51 -34.69 -30.32
CA LEU A 20 -42.40 -35.43 -29.70
C LEU A 20 -41.03 -34.84 -30.07
N ARG A 21 -40.89 -34.30 -31.30
CA ARG A 21 -39.69 -33.58 -31.74
C ARG A 21 -39.46 -32.30 -30.94
N ALA A 22 -40.52 -31.54 -30.64
CA ALA A 22 -40.44 -30.35 -29.80
C ALA A 22 -40.03 -30.71 -28.36
N LEU A 23 -40.61 -31.77 -27.78
CA LEU A 23 -40.21 -32.26 -26.45
C LEU A 23 -38.75 -32.73 -26.42
N HIS A 24 -38.31 -33.45 -27.44
CA HIS A 24 -36.92 -33.90 -27.56
C HIS A 24 -35.95 -32.72 -27.66
N LYS A 25 -36.29 -31.70 -28.46
CA LYS A 25 -35.50 -30.47 -28.56
C LYS A 25 -35.42 -29.75 -27.22
N LEU A 26 -36.55 -29.58 -26.52
CA LEU A 26 -36.57 -28.97 -25.18
C LEU A 26 -35.70 -29.74 -24.18
N ARG A 27 -35.70 -31.07 -24.24
CA ARG A 27 -34.84 -31.90 -23.38
C ARG A 27 -33.36 -31.71 -23.70
N LEU A 28 -32.99 -31.62 -24.98
CA LEU A 28 -31.60 -31.34 -25.37
C LEU A 28 -31.16 -29.94 -24.95
N ASP A 29 -32.04 -28.95 -25.11
CA ASP A 29 -31.76 -27.57 -24.71
C ASP A 29 -31.62 -27.47 -23.18
N ALA A 30 -32.44 -28.18 -22.41
CA ALA A 30 -32.30 -28.27 -20.95
C ALA A 30 -30.94 -28.87 -20.54
N LYS A 31 -30.54 -30.00 -21.15
CA LYS A 31 -29.23 -30.61 -20.89
C LYS A 31 -28.05 -29.68 -21.21
N ARG A 32 -28.17 -28.90 -22.30
CA ARG A 32 -27.14 -27.92 -22.68
C ARG A 32 -27.04 -26.78 -21.67
N ARG A 33 -28.19 -26.30 -21.16
CA ARG A 33 -28.20 -25.28 -20.10
C ARG A 33 -27.58 -25.80 -18.81
N GLU A 34 -27.93 -27.01 -18.40
CA GLU A 34 -27.34 -27.66 -17.21
C GLU A 34 -25.81 -27.79 -17.34
N ALA A 35 -25.31 -28.23 -18.50
CA ALA A 35 -23.87 -28.30 -18.75
C ALA A 35 -23.19 -26.92 -18.68
N SER A 36 -23.79 -25.90 -19.29
CA SER A 36 -23.27 -24.52 -19.25
C SER A 36 -23.30 -23.94 -17.83
N GLU A 37 -24.31 -24.25 -17.03
CA GLU A 37 -24.40 -23.82 -15.64
C GLU A 37 -23.33 -24.49 -14.78
N GLN A 38 -23.03 -25.78 -15.00
CA GLN A 38 -21.96 -26.49 -14.32
C GLN A 38 -20.58 -25.91 -14.67
N GLU A 39 -20.31 -25.63 -15.94
CA GLU A 39 -19.09 -24.97 -16.39
C GLU A 39 -18.95 -23.57 -15.76
N ARG A 40 -20.03 -22.79 -15.77
CA ARG A 40 -20.06 -21.47 -15.13
C ARG A 40 -19.77 -21.58 -13.63
N GLN A 41 -20.35 -22.53 -12.91
CA GLN A 41 -20.10 -22.72 -11.49
C GLN A 41 -18.64 -23.10 -11.21
N ALA A 42 -18.03 -23.97 -12.03
CA ALA A 42 -16.62 -24.32 -11.90
C ALA A 42 -15.71 -23.11 -12.12
N ILE A 43 -15.99 -22.27 -13.12
CA ILE A 43 -15.23 -21.04 -13.39
C ILE A 43 -15.40 -20.03 -12.24
N MET A 44 -16.62 -19.84 -11.75
CA MET A 44 -16.89 -18.93 -10.63
C MET A 44 -16.14 -19.36 -9.37
N GLN A 45 -16.04 -20.67 -9.10
CA GLN A 45 -15.25 -21.16 -7.97
C GLN A 45 -13.78 -20.79 -8.12
N VAL A 46 -13.18 -20.90 -9.32
CA VAL A 46 -11.77 -20.50 -9.53
C VAL A 46 -11.60 -18.98 -9.46
N MET A 47 -12.50 -18.20 -10.06
CA MET A 47 -12.38 -16.74 -10.11
C MET A 47 -12.57 -16.07 -8.75
N TYR A 48 -13.40 -16.65 -7.88
CA TYR A 48 -13.77 -16.07 -6.59
C TYR A 48 -13.35 -16.95 -5.40
N ALA A 49 -12.52 -17.97 -5.61
CA ALA A 49 -12.00 -18.82 -4.53
C ALA A 49 -11.15 -18.03 -3.54
N ASP A 50 -10.37 -17.05 -4.03
CA ASP A 50 -9.33 -16.40 -3.22
C ASP A 50 -9.57 -14.89 -3.08
N PRO A 51 -10.56 -14.47 -2.27
CA PRO A 51 -10.65 -13.08 -1.80
C PRO A 51 -9.41 -12.67 -0.99
N SER A 52 -8.59 -13.64 -0.57
CA SER A 52 -7.30 -13.41 0.08
C SER A 52 -6.30 -12.73 -0.85
N ALA A 53 -6.32 -12.97 -2.17
CA ALA A 53 -5.33 -12.37 -3.07
C ALA A 53 -5.46 -10.84 -3.15
N GLU A 54 -6.69 -10.32 -3.17
CA GLU A 54 -6.94 -8.87 -3.12
C GLU A 54 -6.60 -8.28 -1.74
N GLN A 55 -6.91 -9.01 -0.66
CA GLN A 55 -6.56 -8.60 0.70
C GLN A 55 -5.05 -8.59 0.92
N GLU A 56 -4.33 -9.59 0.43
CA GLU A 56 -2.86 -9.70 0.45
C GLU A 56 -2.22 -8.55 -0.33
N GLN A 57 -2.78 -8.18 -1.49
CA GLN A 57 -2.30 -7.01 -2.25
C GLN A 57 -2.48 -5.72 -1.46
N LEU A 58 -3.65 -5.51 -0.86
CA LEU A 58 -3.91 -4.32 -0.03
C LEU A 58 -3.02 -4.28 1.22
N GLU A 59 -2.77 -5.42 1.86
CA GLU A 59 -1.84 -5.52 2.98
C GLU A 59 -0.39 -5.23 2.55
N LEU A 60 0.05 -5.76 1.41
CA LEU A 60 1.36 -5.45 0.85
C LEU A 60 1.53 -3.97 0.53
N GLU A 61 0.52 -3.31 -0.03
CA GLU A 61 0.53 -1.87 -0.29
C GLU A 61 0.62 -1.06 1.01
N ARG A 62 -0.15 -1.44 2.05
CA ARG A 62 -0.06 -0.81 3.38
C ARG A 62 1.33 -0.95 3.98
N LEU A 63 1.90 -2.16 3.96
CA LEU A 63 3.24 -2.42 4.49
C LEU A 63 4.33 -1.63 3.74
N ARG A 64 4.19 -1.44 2.43
CA ARG A 64 5.11 -0.60 1.64
C ARG A 64 5.05 0.86 2.08
N LEU A 65 3.85 1.40 2.27
CA LEU A 65 3.67 2.78 2.76
C LEU A 65 4.25 2.97 4.16
N GLU A 66 4.02 2.01 5.07
CA GLU A 66 4.60 2.05 6.42
C GLU A 66 6.14 2.01 6.37
N LEU A 67 6.71 1.17 5.51
CA LEU A 67 8.16 1.07 5.34
C LEU A 67 8.75 2.40 4.83
N ASP A 68 8.11 3.04 3.86
CA ASP A 68 8.57 4.32 3.32
C ASP A 68 8.45 5.45 4.35
N GLN A 69 7.41 5.45 5.19
CA GLN A 69 7.29 6.38 6.32
C GLN A 69 8.42 6.17 7.33
N LEU A 70 8.67 4.92 7.75
CA LEU A 70 9.75 4.61 8.68
C LEU A 70 11.12 4.99 8.11
N ARG A 71 11.35 4.80 6.80
CA ARG A 71 12.58 5.27 6.14
C ARG A 71 12.72 6.78 6.25
N ALA A 72 11.69 7.54 5.92
CA ALA A 72 11.71 8.99 6.02
C ALA A 72 11.97 9.46 7.46
N GLU A 73 11.36 8.83 8.46
CA GLU A 73 11.61 9.11 9.88
C GLU A 73 13.04 8.80 10.30
N THR A 74 13.61 7.67 9.85
CA THR A 74 15.00 7.32 10.15
C THR A 74 15.99 8.28 9.49
N GLU A 75 15.71 8.76 8.28
CA GLU A 75 16.55 9.76 7.60
C GLU A 75 16.46 11.12 8.29
N ALA A 76 15.25 11.55 8.67
CA ALA A 76 15.05 12.78 9.43
C ALA A 76 15.81 12.75 10.77
N THR A 77 15.64 11.68 11.55
CA THR A 77 16.32 11.52 12.84
C THR A 77 17.84 11.45 12.69
N LYS A 78 18.37 10.76 11.68
CA LYS A 78 19.80 10.77 11.35
C LYS A 78 20.29 12.18 11.09
N SER A 79 19.64 12.92 10.19
CA SER A 79 20.03 14.30 9.85
C SER A 79 20.02 15.23 11.08
N GLU A 80 19.02 15.10 11.95
CA GLU A 80 18.96 15.87 13.19
C GLU A 80 20.08 15.51 14.16
N THR A 81 20.39 14.22 14.30
CA THR A 81 21.45 13.75 15.21
C THR A 81 22.83 14.18 14.71
N GLU A 82 23.06 14.16 13.40
CA GLU A 82 24.28 14.67 12.78
C GLU A 82 24.43 16.17 12.99
N ALA A 83 23.36 16.95 12.79
CA ALA A 83 23.38 18.38 13.05
C ALA A 83 23.64 18.70 14.53
N LYS A 84 22.92 18.04 15.45
CA LYS A 84 23.09 18.22 16.90
C LYS A 84 24.49 17.82 17.36
N SER A 85 25.03 16.70 16.84
CA SER A 85 26.38 16.24 17.18
C SER A 85 27.46 17.18 16.62
N ALA A 86 27.32 17.69 15.40
CA ALA A 86 28.24 18.70 14.85
C ALA A 86 28.26 19.99 15.69
N ILE A 87 27.10 20.47 16.12
CA ILE A 87 27.00 21.64 17.01
C ILE A 87 27.66 21.35 18.37
N ALA A 88 27.43 20.17 18.95
CA ALA A 88 28.05 19.77 20.21
C ALA A 88 29.59 19.68 20.10
N LEU A 89 30.10 19.06 19.03
CA LEU A 89 31.53 18.94 18.77
C LEU A 89 32.20 20.30 18.61
N THR A 90 31.61 21.19 17.81
CA THR A 90 32.15 22.54 17.61
C THR A 90 32.12 23.38 18.89
N LYS A 91 31.06 23.27 19.70
CA LYS A 91 30.98 23.92 21.01
C LYS A 91 32.05 23.41 21.97
N ASN A 92 32.23 22.09 22.04
CA ASN A 92 33.26 21.47 22.89
C ASN A 92 34.67 21.87 22.43
N ALA A 93 34.94 21.86 21.12
CA ALA A 93 36.23 22.29 20.56
C ALA A 93 36.54 23.76 20.92
N LYS A 94 35.57 24.68 20.76
CA LYS A 94 35.73 26.08 21.18
C LYS A 94 36.00 26.22 22.67
N SER A 95 35.30 25.44 23.50
CA SER A 95 35.50 25.46 24.95
C SER A 95 36.90 24.95 25.36
N GLY A 96 37.41 23.92 24.66
CA GLY A 96 38.75 23.38 24.87
C GLY A 96 39.84 24.38 24.48
N LEU A 97 39.70 25.06 23.34
CA LEU A 97 40.62 26.12 22.91
C LEU A 97 40.66 27.28 23.92
N ALA A 98 39.49 27.77 24.35
CA ALA A 98 39.42 28.84 25.36
C ALA A 98 40.05 28.43 26.71
N ALA A 99 39.94 27.16 27.11
CA ALA A 99 40.61 26.64 28.30
C ALA A 99 42.13 26.58 28.12
N MET A 100 42.62 26.19 26.93
CA MET A 100 44.05 26.19 26.60
C MET A 100 44.63 27.60 26.61
N GLU A 101 43.95 28.58 26.03
CA GLU A 101 44.37 30.00 26.05
C GLU A 101 44.49 30.52 27.48
N ARG A 102 43.48 30.28 28.33
CA ARG A 102 43.52 30.66 29.75
C ARG A 102 44.67 29.99 30.50
N ASN A 103 44.95 28.73 30.21
CA ASN A 103 46.07 28.00 30.81
C ASN A 103 47.42 28.58 30.35
N GLN A 104 47.56 28.91 29.07
CA GLN A 104 48.77 29.58 28.55
C GLN A 104 48.96 30.96 29.18
N ASP A 105 47.91 31.77 29.29
CA ASP A 105 47.94 33.07 29.97
C ASP A 105 48.35 32.94 31.45
N HIS A 106 47.86 31.90 32.12
CA HIS A 106 48.23 31.62 33.50
C HIS A 106 49.72 31.22 33.62
N ILE A 107 50.19 30.31 32.75
CA ILE A 107 51.59 29.88 32.72
C ILE A 107 52.53 31.05 32.41
N THR A 108 52.20 31.88 31.42
CA THR A 108 53.02 33.05 31.06
C THR A 108 53.06 34.08 32.19
N LYS A 109 51.95 34.33 32.88
CA LYS A 109 51.92 35.17 34.10
C LYS A 109 52.81 34.61 35.21
N LEU A 110 52.75 33.30 35.48
CA LEU A 110 53.61 32.64 36.47
C LEU A 110 55.09 32.74 36.09
N ALA A 111 55.43 32.51 34.81
CA ALA A 111 56.80 32.62 34.31
C ALA A 111 57.35 34.05 34.47
N LYS A 112 56.57 35.07 34.11
CA LYS A 112 56.94 36.49 34.27
C LYS A 112 57.16 36.86 35.74
N ASN A 113 56.29 36.39 36.64
CA ASN A 113 56.41 36.63 38.07
C ASN A 113 57.61 35.88 38.71
N GLY A 114 57.93 34.68 38.22
CA GLY A 114 59.09 33.90 38.66
C GLY A 114 60.43 34.50 38.22
N LEU A 115 60.51 35.01 36.99
CA LEU A 115 61.69 35.72 36.47
C LEU A 115 61.93 37.07 37.18
N GLY A 116 60.86 37.81 37.51
CA GLY A 116 60.96 39.07 38.23
C GLY A 116 61.51 38.95 39.66
N ARG A 117 61.35 37.78 40.32
CA ARG A 117 61.95 37.53 41.64
C ARG A 117 63.43 37.21 41.58
N LYS A 118 63.95 36.64 40.49
CA LYS A 118 65.38 36.31 40.34
C LYS A 118 66.25 37.51 39.95
N MET A 119 65.68 38.57 39.39
CA MET A 119 66.42 39.79 39.01
C MET A 119 66.50 40.84 40.13
N LYS A 120 65.83 40.63 41.28
CA LYS A 120 65.83 41.54 42.44
C LYS A 120 66.56 40.97 43.68
N ALA A 121 67.24 39.84 43.53
CA ALA A 121 68.18 39.31 44.53
C ALA A 121 69.60 39.60 44.03
#